data_AF-A0A2X2BKG9-F1
#
_entry.id   AF-A0A2X2BKG9-F1
#
_cell.length_a   1.000
_cell.length_b   1.000
_cell.length_c   1.000
_cell.angle_alpha   90.00
_cell.angle_beta   90.00
_cell.angle_gamma   90.00
#
_symmetry.space_group_name_H-M   'P 1'
#
loop_
_entity.id
_entity.type
_entity.pdbx_description
1 polymer ?
#
loop_
_entity_poly.entity_id
_entity_poly.type
_entity_poly.pdbx_seq_one_letter_code
_entity_poly.pdbx_strand_id
1 'polypeptide(L)'
;MPIDSPVEEQCGKCVACMTTCPTGAIVEPYTIDARRCISYLTIELEGAIPEEFRPLMGNRIYGCDDCQLICPWNRFFFAHRGR
;
A
#
# COMPACT_ATOMS: atom_id res chain seq x y z
N MET A 1 -22.38 5.02 -22.52
CA MET A 1 -22.71 4.04 -21.47
C MET A 1 -23.33 4.79 -20.29
N PRO A 2 -24.22 4.16 -19.51
CA PRO A 2 -24.77 4.78 -18.30
C PRO A 2 -23.69 4.97 -17.22
N ILE A 3 -23.92 5.93 -16.33
CA ILE A 3 -23.05 6.20 -15.18
C ILE A 3 -23.50 5.34 -14.00
N ASP A 4 -22.56 4.66 -13.36
CA ASP A 4 -22.81 3.86 -12.16
C ASP A 4 -22.87 4.72 -10.89
N SER A 5 -23.46 4.18 -9.82
CA SER A 5 -23.48 4.81 -8.50
C SER A 5 -22.19 4.54 -7.71
N PRO A 6 -21.77 5.44 -6.81
CA PRO A 6 -20.63 5.22 -5.93
C PRO A 6 -20.82 3.99 -5.02
N VAL A 7 -19.71 3.31 -4.69
CA VAL A 7 -19.68 2.20 -3.72
C VAL A 7 -19.32 2.75 -2.34
N GLU A 8 -19.96 2.22 -1.29
CA GLU A 8 -19.63 2.57 0.09
C GLU A 8 -18.31 1.93 0.54
N GLU A 9 -17.54 2.67 1.32
CA GLU A 9 -16.29 2.19 1.91
C GLU A 9 -16.52 1.04 2.90
N GLN A 10 -15.55 0.14 3.03
CA GLN A 10 -15.66 -1.05 3.88
C GLN A 10 -14.53 -1.16 4.93
N CYS A 11 -13.70 -0.13 5.07
CA CYS A 11 -12.59 -0.10 6.02
C CYS A 11 -13.08 -0.14 7.48
N GLY A 12 -14.15 0.58 7.82
CA GLY A 12 -14.67 0.64 9.19
C GLY A 12 -13.59 1.07 10.19
N LYS A 13 -13.26 0.23 11.18
CA LYS A 13 -12.19 0.47 12.17
C LYS A 13 -10.83 -0.12 11.79
N CYS A 14 -10.69 -0.67 10.58
CA CYS A 14 -9.47 -1.33 10.14
C CYS A 14 -8.32 -0.33 9.94
N VAL A 15 -7.14 -0.66 10.46
CA VAL A 15 -5.89 0.11 10.28
C VAL A 15 -4.76 -0.73 9.70
N ALA A 16 -5.06 -1.91 9.16
CA ALA A 16 -4.07 -2.91 8.77
C ALA A 16 -3.05 -2.40 7.74
N CYS A 17 -3.50 -1.66 6.72
CA CYS A 17 -2.62 -1.06 5.72
C CYS A 17 -1.66 -0.03 6.32
N MET A 18 -2.13 0.79 7.27
CA MET A 18 -1.32 1.78 7.98
C MET A 18 -0.26 1.09 8.83
N THR A 19 -0.65 0.07 9.61
CA THR A 19 0.26 -0.66 10.49
C THR A 19 1.31 -1.47 9.73
N THR A 20 0.97 -2.04 8.56
CA THR A 20 1.92 -2.85 7.80
C THR A 20 2.89 -2.05 6.95
N CYS A 21 2.59 -0.77 6.66
CA CYS A 21 3.36 0.02 5.71
C CYS A 21 4.82 0.20 6.22
N PRO A 22 5.85 -0.33 5.52
CA PRO A 22 7.20 -0.39 6.09
C PRO A 22 7.82 0.97 6.43
N THR A 23 7.42 2.01 5.69
CA THR A 23 7.92 3.37 5.82
C THR A 23 6.95 4.31 6.54
N GLY A 24 5.77 3.81 6.93
CA GLY A 24 4.69 4.63 7.48
C GLY A 24 4.20 5.69 6.49
N ALA A 25 4.14 5.35 5.19
CA ALA A 25 3.69 6.28 4.16
C ALA A 25 2.20 6.61 4.23
N ILE A 26 1.37 5.74 4.81
CA ILE A 26 -0.05 6.03 5.05
C ILE A 26 -0.16 6.72 6.41
N VAL A 27 -0.17 8.04 6.40
CA VAL A 27 -0.06 8.89 7.61
C VAL A 27 -1.39 9.01 8.36
N GLU A 28 -2.50 8.94 7.63
CA GLU A 28 -3.88 9.01 8.14
C GLU A 28 -4.79 8.19 7.21
N PRO A 29 -6.02 7.83 7.63
CA PRO A 29 -6.98 7.19 6.74
C PRO A 29 -7.11 7.97 5.43
N TYR A 30 -6.98 7.25 4.31
CA TYR A 30 -7.08 7.79 2.95
C TYR A 30 -6.01 8.83 2.56
N THR A 31 -4.95 9.00 3.36
CA THR A 31 -3.87 9.97 3.09
C THR A 31 -2.51 9.29 3.02
N ILE A 32 -1.78 9.52 1.93
CA ILE A 32 -0.46 8.92 1.67
C ILE A 32 0.58 10.03 1.46
N ASP A 33 1.69 9.98 2.19
CA ASP A 33 2.90 10.74 1.85
C ASP A 33 3.71 9.96 0.81
N ALA A 34 3.57 10.35 -0.46
CA ALA A 34 4.23 9.71 -1.58
C ALA A 34 5.77 9.68 -1.43
N ARG A 35 6.38 10.68 -0.78
CA ARG A 35 7.83 10.77 -0.59
C ARG A 35 8.39 9.66 0.29
N ARG A 36 7.51 8.95 1.02
CA ARG A 36 7.83 7.78 1.85
C ARG A 36 7.35 6.48 1.22
N CYS A 37 6.43 6.54 0.25
CA CYS A 37 5.79 5.36 -0.33
C CYS A 37 6.77 4.57 -1.20
N ILE A 38 7.00 3.29 -0.87
CA ILE A 38 7.91 2.43 -1.62
C ILE A 38 7.52 2.35 -3.11
N SER A 39 6.23 2.29 -3.42
CA SER A 39 5.76 2.25 -4.80
C SER A 39 6.21 3.51 -5.57
N TYR A 40 6.00 4.71 -5.00
CA TYR A 40 6.50 5.95 -5.60
C TYR A 40 8.03 5.98 -5.70
N LEU A 41 8.73 5.61 -4.63
CA LEU A 41 10.19 5.62 -4.56
C LEU A 41 10.87 4.70 -5.58
N THR A 42 10.18 3.64 -6.01
CA THR A 42 10.72 2.63 -6.94
C THR A 42 10.22 2.80 -8.37
N ILE A 43 9.11 3.51 -8.59
CA ILE A 43 8.49 3.68 -9.92
C ILE A 43 8.69 5.09 -10.47
N GLU A 44 8.46 6.11 -9.64
CA GLU A 44 8.26 7.50 -10.10
C GLU A 44 9.35 8.46 -9.62
N LEU A 45 10.06 8.14 -8.52
CA LEU A 45 11.10 9.03 -8.01
C LEU A 45 12.22 9.22 -9.05
N GLU A 46 12.47 10.47 -9.41
CA GLU A 46 13.64 10.84 -10.19
C GLU A 46 14.88 10.86 -9.29
N GLY A 47 15.78 9.90 -9.50
CA GLY A 47 17.07 9.83 -8.81
C GLY A 47 17.17 8.73 -7.78
N ALA A 48 18.05 8.92 -6.79
CA ALA A 48 18.37 7.89 -5.81
C ALA A 48 17.36 7.89 -4.65
N ILE A 49 16.92 6.69 -4.25
CA ILE A 49 16.10 6.50 -3.04
C ILE A 49 16.85 7.08 -1.82
N PRO A 50 16.20 7.90 -0.97
CA PRO A 50 16.79 8.43 0.25
C PRO A 50 17.34 7.31 1.15
N GLU A 51 18.52 7.54 1.74
CA GLU A 51 19.25 6.49 2.48
C GLU A 51 18.45 5.90 3.64
N GLU A 52 17.64 6.71 4.31
CA GLU A 52 16.77 6.28 5.41
C GLU A 52 15.72 5.23 5.00
N PHE A 53 15.31 5.21 3.72
CA PHE A 53 14.33 4.24 3.23
C PHE A 53 14.97 2.99 2.64
N ARG A 54 16.24 3.03 2.21
CA ARG A 54 16.90 1.89 1.53
C ARG A 54 16.84 0.57 2.32
N PRO A 55 17.09 0.53 3.65
CA PRO A 55 16.97 -0.72 4.41
C PRO A 55 15.54 -1.26 4.46
N LEU A 56 14.52 -0.39 4.33
CA LEU A 56 13.10 -0.74 4.40
C LEU A 56 12.55 -1.26 3.06
N MET A 57 13.29 -1.12 1.96
CA MET A 57 12.87 -1.64 0.65
C MET A 57 12.79 -3.17 0.65
N GLY A 58 13.68 -3.83 1.39
CA GLY A 58 13.83 -5.29 1.32
C GLY A 58 14.18 -5.72 -0.10
N ASN A 59 13.38 -6.60 -0.68
CA ASN A 59 13.53 -7.09 -2.06
C ASN A 59 12.58 -6.40 -3.07
N ARG A 60 11.97 -5.27 -2.72
CA ARG A 60 11.07 -4.51 -3.59
C ARG A 60 11.87 -3.68 -4.58
N ILE A 61 11.95 -4.15 -5.82
CA ILE A 61 12.69 -3.47 -6.91
C ILE A 61 11.77 -2.53 -7.70
N TYR A 62 10.47 -2.87 -7.80
CA TYR A 62 9.47 -2.10 -8.55
C TYR A 62 8.10 -2.28 -7.90
N GLY A 63 7.53 -1.21 -7.37
CA GLY A 63 6.24 -1.24 -6.68
C GLY A 63 6.29 -1.79 -5.25
N CYS A 64 5.15 -1.70 -4.57
CA CYS A 64 4.93 -2.27 -3.24
C CYS A 64 3.45 -2.55 -3.01
N ASP A 65 3.12 -3.81 -2.76
CA ASP A 65 1.74 -4.26 -2.59
C ASP A 65 1.37 -4.54 -1.13
N ASP A 66 2.26 -4.28 -0.17
CA ASP A 66 2.04 -4.66 1.24
C ASP A 66 0.70 -4.18 1.80
N CYS A 67 0.33 -2.93 1.51
CA CYS A 67 -0.93 -2.34 1.95
C CYS A 67 -2.16 -3.02 1.33
N GLN A 68 -2.03 -3.55 0.11
CA GLN A 68 -3.08 -4.31 -0.57
C GLN A 68 -3.10 -5.77 -0.12
N LEU A 69 -1.94 -6.40 0.07
CA LEU A 69 -1.81 -7.79 0.48
C LEU A 69 -2.34 -8.04 1.89
N ILE A 70 -2.19 -7.07 2.80
CA ILE A 70 -2.78 -7.15 4.15
C ILE A 70 -4.26 -6.79 4.17
N CYS A 71 -4.77 -6.11 3.12
CA CYS A 71 -6.12 -5.58 3.12
C CYS A 71 -7.14 -6.72 3.18
N PRO A 72 -8.07 -6.73 4.16
CA PRO A 72 -9.04 -7.81 4.29
C PRO A 72 -10.05 -7.85 3.12
N TRP A 73 -10.16 -6.79 2.33
CA TRP A 73 -11.04 -6.73 1.17
C TRP A 73 -10.38 -7.24 -0.12
N ASN A 74 -9.06 -7.47 -0.09
CA ASN A 74 -8.31 -8.03 -1.21
C ASN A 74 -8.23 -9.58 -1.18
N ARG A 75 -9.04 -10.23 -0.32
CA ARG A 75 -8.94 -11.65 0.03
C ARG A 75 -9.24 -12.65 -1.09
N PHE A 76 -9.71 -12.22 -2.25
CA PHE A 76 -10.05 -13.13 -3.35
C PHE A 76 -8.87 -13.52 -4.26
N PHE A 77 -7.67 -12.94 -4.07
CA PHE A 77 -6.47 -13.34 -4.83
C PHE A 77 -5.68 -14.51 -4.20
N PHE A 78 -5.99 -14.92 -2.96
CA PHE A 78 -5.31 -16.04 -2.29
C PHE A 78 -6.30 -17.09 -1.79
N ALA A 79 -6.97 -17.80 -2.71
CA ALA A 79 -7.67 -19.04 -2.40
C ALA A 79 -6.73 -20.20 -1.95
N HIS A 80 -5.43 -19.95 -1.75
CA HIS A 80 -4.43 -20.99 -1.44
C HIS A 80 -3.40 -20.62 -0.35
N ARG A 81 -3.82 -20.04 0.78
CA ARG A 81 -3.02 -20.18 2.02
C ARG A 81 -3.90 -20.36 3.26
N GLY A 82 -4.24 -21.63 3.46
CA GLY A 82 -4.61 -22.30 4.71
C GLY A 82 -4.99 -21.45 5.91
N ARG A 83 -6.29 -21.42 6.19
CA ARG A 83 -6.79 -22.11 7.39
C ARG A 83 -7.84 -23.12 6.95
#